data_AF-A0A426UUR9-F1
#
_entry.id   AF-A0A426UUR9-F1
#
_cell.length_a   1.000
_cell.length_b   1.000
_cell.length_c   1.000
_cell.angle_alpha   90.00
_cell.angle_beta   90.00
_cell.angle_gamma   90.00
#
_symmetry.space_group_name_H-M   'P 1'
#
loop_
_entity.id
_entity.type
_entity.pdbx_description
1 polymer ?
#
loop_
_entity_poly.entity_id
_entity_poly.type
_entity_poly.pdbx_seq_one_letter_code
_entity_poly.pdbx_strand_id
1 'polypeptide(L)'
;MAPPQLGPRARTVLAAVLLVFAATVIAVAVSQWLTGAGSDPRDDVLSRAAGIGFTDEARGTLFSILPVALPPFAAVLVPGTRPGRVIGGLARLVSVAYLVIGVLLALSAARYGFDDARQLAEEGQVFIDTRAAVERLVLDGVWLALAGIGLAFAVKARPRERNSTAEAVKQGPPQA
;
A
#
# COMPACT_ATOMS: atom_id res chain seq x y z
N MET A 1 -9.33 31.55 14.16
CA MET A 1 -10.33 30.88 13.30
C MET A 1 -10.34 29.41 13.65
N ALA A 2 -11.45 28.90 14.19
CA ALA A 2 -11.59 27.46 14.42
C ALA A 2 -11.71 26.75 13.06
N PRO A 3 -10.97 25.66 12.81
CA PRO A 3 -11.07 24.95 11.55
C PRO A 3 -12.52 24.43 11.35
N PRO A 4 -13.06 24.48 10.12
CA PRO A 4 -14.39 23.98 9.84
C PRO A 4 -14.47 22.50 10.23
N GLN A 5 -15.26 22.20 11.26
CA GLN A 5 -15.44 20.82 11.70
C GLN A 5 -16.36 20.10 10.71
N LEU A 6 -15.77 19.30 9.82
CA LEU A 6 -16.52 18.41 8.93
C LEU A 6 -17.47 17.54 9.75
N GLY A 7 -18.74 17.48 9.35
CA GLY A 7 -19.73 16.61 9.97
C GLY A 7 -19.38 15.12 9.82
N PRO A 8 -19.88 14.23 10.71
CA PRO A 8 -19.52 12.81 10.71
C PRO A 8 -19.72 12.09 9.37
N ARG A 9 -20.79 12.45 8.63
CA ARG A 9 -21.08 11.90 7.29
C ARG A 9 -20.02 12.34 6.26
N ALA A 10 -19.65 13.61 6.24
CA ALA A 10 -18.64 14.14 5.34
C ALA A 10 -17.26 13.51 5.56
N ARG A 11 -16.87 13.27 6.83
CA ARG A 11 -15.62 12.55 7.16
C ARG A 11 -15.63 11.11 6.68
N THR A 12 -16.77 10.42 6.80
CA THR A 12 -16.94 9.04 6.35
C THR A 12 -16.85 8.95 4.82
N VAL A 13 -17.50 9.87 4.10
CA VAL A 13 -17.43 9.94 2.63
C VAL A 13 -16.00 10.24 2.18
N LEU A 14 -15.34 11.22 2.80
CA LEU A 14 -13.95 11.55 2.48
C LEU A 14 -13.04 10.33 2.70
N ALA A 15 -13.14 9.66 3.85
CA ALA A 15 -12.36 8.46 4.12
C ALA A 15 -12.61 7.34 3.10
N ALA A 16 -13.87 7.14 2.67
CA ALA A 16 -14.18 6.18 1.62
C ALA A 16 -13.55 6.57 0.27
N VAL A 17 -13.61 7.84 -0.12
CA VAL A 17 -12.98 8.35 -1.35
C VAL A 17 -11.46 8.13 -1.33
N LEU A 18 -10.80 8.42 -0.21
CA LEU A 18 -9.35 8.20 -0.07
C LEU A 18 -8.98 6.72 -0.22
N LEU A 19 -9.78 5.81 0.35
CA LEU A 19 -9.56 4.37 0.20
C LEU A 19 -9.81 3.88 -1.23
N VAL A 20 -10.85 4.38 -1.90
CA VAL A 20 -11.12 4.07 -3.30
C VAL A 20 -9.96 4.53 -4.16
N PHE A 21 -9.46 5.76 -3.94
CA PHE A 21 -8.33 6.29 -4.70
C PHE A 21 -7.07 5.44 -4.52
N ALA A 22 -6.72 5.08 -3.27
CA ALA A 22 -5.59 4.20 -2.99
C ALA A 22 -5.75 2.82 -3.64
N ALA A 23 -6.95 2.23 -3.56
CA ALA A 23 -7.25 0.95 -4.19
C ALA A 23 -7.14 1.01 -5.72
N THR A 24 -7.60 2.10 -6.35
CA THR A 24 -7.48 2.31 -7.79
C THR A 24 -6.03 2.37 -8.24
N VAL A 25 -5.16 3.09 -7.51
CA VAL A 25 -3.72 3.14 -7.84
C VAL A 25 -3.10 1.74 -7.81
N ILE A 26 -3.40 0.94 -6.78
CA ILE A 26 -2.93 -0.44 -6.68
C ILE A 26 -3.48 -1.29 -7.84
N ALA A 27 -4.78 -1.16 -8.14
CA ALA A 27 -5.44 -1.91 -9.19
C ALA A 27 -4.88 -1.60 -10.58
N VAL A 28 -4.55 -0.33 -10.88
CA VAL A 28 -3.92 0.09 -12.13
C VAL A 28 -2.55 -0.58 -12.28
N ALA A 29 -1.72 -0.53 -11.23
CA ALA A 29 -0.41 -1.16 -11.28
C ALA A 29 -0.49 -2.69 -11.42
N VAL A 30 -1.43 -3.35 -10.73
CA VAL A 30 -1.69 -4.78 -10.92
C VAL A 30 -2.18 -5.08 -12.33
N SER A 31 -3.07 -4.25 -12.87
CA SER A 31 -3.57 -4.40 -14.24
C SER A 31 -2.44 -4.29 -15.25
N GLN A 32 -1.56 -3.28 -15.15
CA GLN A 32 -0.40 -3.14 -16.03
C GLN A 32 0.60 -4.28 -15.87
N TRP A 33 0.74 -4.82 -14.65
CA TRP A 33 1.62 -5.96 -14.40
C TRP A 33 1.10 -7.25 -15.04
N LEU A 34 -0.21 -7.47 -15.02
CA LEU A 34 -0.85 -8.71 -15.48
C LEU A 34 -1.31 -8.67 -16.95
N THR A 35 -1.65 -7.49 -17.48
CA THR A 35 -2.14 -7.36 -18.85
C THR A 35 -0.98 -7.62 -19.82
N GLY A 36 -1.13 -8.64 -20.68
CA GLY A 36 -0.12 -9.05 -21.67
C GLY A 36 0.88 -10.11 -21.19
N ALA A 37 0.82 -10.54 -19.91
CA ALA A 37 1.60 -11.67 -19.43
C ALA A 37 1.17 -12.96 -20.14
N GLY A 38 2.07 -13.57 -20.92
CA GLY A 38 1.84 -14.84 -21.62
C GLY A 38 1.19 -14.76 -23.00
N SER A 39 0.99 -13.56 -23.56
CA SER A 39 0.56 -13.40 -24.97
C SER A 39 1.71 -13.43 -25.97
N ASP A 40 2.92 -13.07 -25.55
CA ASP A 40 4.18 -13.27 -26.27
C ASP A 40 5.14 -14.00 -25.30
N PRO A 41 5.85 -15.07 -25.71
CA PRO A 41 6.86 -15.73 -24.86
C PRO A 41 8.01 -14.81 -24.41
N ARG A 42 8.14 -13.61 -24.98
CA ARG A 42 9.06 -12.55 -24.51
C ARG A 42 8.42 -11.61 -23.46
N ASP A 43 7.09 -11.57 -23.39
CA ASP A 43 6.32 -10.76 -22.43
C ASP A 43 5.95 -11.59 -21.19
N ASP A 44 6.97 -12.01 -20.46
CA ASP A 44 6.80 -12.70 -19.19
C ASP A 44 6.53 -11.71 -18.03
N VAL A 45 5.91 -12.22 -16.95
CA VAL A 45 5.59 -11.48 -15.72
C VAL A 45 6.82 -10.77 -15.12
N LEU A 46 8.02 -11.33 -15.33
CA LEU A 46 9.30 -10.76 -14.87
C LEU A 46 9.77 -9.60 -15.74
N SER A 47 9.70 -9.73 -17.07
CA SER A 47 10.06 -8.66 -18.02
C SER A 47 9.13 -7.45 -17.85
N ARG A 48 7.82 -7.68 -17.64
CA ARG A 48 6.87 -6.59 -17.33
C ARG A 48 7.04 -5.98 -15.95
N ALA A 49 7.38 -6.79 -14.93
CA ALA A 49 7.75 -6.25 -13.63
C ALA A 49 8.98 -5.34 -13.74
N ALA A 50 9.93 -5.67 -14.62
CA ALA A 50 11.05 -4.80 -14.94
C ALA A 50 10.61 -3.54 -15.69
N GLY A 51 9.72 -3.64 -16.68
CA GLY A 51 9.13 -2.48 -17.35
C GLY A 51 8.47 -1.50 -16.37
N ILE A 52 7.66 -2.01 -15.44
CA ILE A 52 7.07 -1.20 -14.37
C ILE A 52 8.16 -0.68 -13.43
N GLY A 53 9.04 -1.55 -12.96
CA GLY A 53 10.12 -1.24 -12.03
C GLY A 53 11.13 -0.21 -12.54
N PHE A 54 11.35 -0.15 -13.86
CA PHE A 54 12.51 0.53 -14.43
C PHE A 54 12.16 1.62 -15.46
N THR A 55 11.00 1.57 -16.10
CA THR A 55 10.65 2.48 -17.21
C THR A 55 9.28 3.14 -17.13
N ASP A 56 8.35 2.65 -16.29
CA ASP A 56 6.95 3.08 -16.29
C ASP A 56 6.62 4.09 -15.17
N GLU A 57 5.78 5.08 -15.47
CA GLU A 57 5.28 6.07 -14.51
C GLU A 57 4.38 5.43 -13.43
N ALA A 58 3.80 4.27 -13.74
CA ALA A 58 2.98 3.48 -12.84
C ALA A 58 3.68 3.11 -11.52
N ARG A 59 4.99 2.88 -11.57
CA ARG A 59 5.80 2.68 -10.37
C ARG A 59 5.90 3.95 -9.55
N GLY A 60 6.10 5.09 -10.21
CA GLY A 60 6.13 6.40 -9.56
C GLY A 60 4.83 6.72 -8.83
N THR A 61 3.71 6.13 -9.28
CA THR A 61 2.41 6.25 -8.59
C THR A 61 2.26 5.22 -7.45
N LEU A 62 2.73 3.98 -7.64
CA LEU A 62 2.65 2.92 -6.65
C LEU A 62 3.63 3.10 -5.48
N PHE A 63 4.88 3.46 -5.72
CA PHE A 63 5.86 3.80 -4.68
C PHE A 63 5.85 5.31 -4.41
N SER A 64 4.67 5.82 -4.08
CA SER A 64 4.46 7.22 -3.72
C SER A 64 3.78 7.35 -2.36
N ILE A 65 3.68 8.59 -1.91
CA ILE A 65 3.02 8.91 -0.66
C ILE A 65 1.53 8.55 -0.65
N LEU A 66 0.88 8.45 -1.81
CA LEU A 66 -0.56 8.23 -1.92
C LEU A 66 -0.99 6.86 -1.36
N PRO A 67 -0.56 5.71 -1.88
CA PRO A 67 -0.97 4.40 -1.35
C PRO A 67 -0.46 4.13 0.07
N VAL A 68 0.59 4.83 0.50
CA VAL A 68 1.16 4.70 1.85
C VAL A 68 0.40 5.54 2.89
N ALA A 69 0.06 6.79 2.58
CA ALA A 69 -0.52 7.72 3.55
C ALA A 69 -2.06 7.78 3.53
N LEU A 70 -2.71 7.47 2.40
CA LEU A 70 -4.16 7.56 2.29
C LEU A 70 -4.91 6.58 3.20
N PRO A 71 -4.54 5.29 3.29
CA PRO A 71 -5.22 4.37 4.20
C PRO A 71 -5.15 4.76 5.69
N PRO A 72 -3.99 5.13 6.27
CA PRO A 72 -3.95 5.57 7.67
C PRO A 72 -4.69 6.91 7.86
N PHE A 73 -4.65 7.82 6.89
CA PHE A 73 -5.41 9.08 6.97
C PHE A 73 -6.93 8.82 6.98
N ALA A 74 -7.41 7.90 6.14
CA ALA A 74 -8.81 7.47 6.14
C ALA A 74 -9.23 6.85 7.49
N ALA A 75 -8.35 6.06 8.12
CA ALA A 75 -8.61 5.46 9.43
C ALA A 75 -8.69 6.49 10.57
N VAL A 76 -7.89 7.58 10.51
CA VAL A 76 -7.90 8.66 11.51
C VAL A 76 -9.11 9.58 11.35
N LEU A 77 -9.63 9.76 10.13
CA LEU A 77 -10.74 10.67 9.84
C LEU A 77 -12.07 10.23 10.46
N VAL A 78 -12.27 8.93 10.72
CA VAL A 78 -13.58 8.40 11.10
C VAL A 78 -13.60 8.01 12.58
N PRO A 79 -14.59 8.49 13.36
CA PRO A 79 -14.69 8.16 14.79
C PRO A 79 -14.95 6.66 15.01
N GLY A 80 -14.59 6.14 16.20
CA GLY A 80 -14.69 4.73 16.64
C GLY A 80 -16.11 4.09 16.69
N THR A 81 -17.06 4.72 16.01
CA THR A 81 -18.40 4.22 15.71
C THR A 81 -18.36 3.03 14.72
N ARG A 82 -19.48 2.30 14.57
CA ARG A 82 -19.58 1.15 13.63
C ARG A 82 -19.02 1.42 12.21
N PRO A 83 -19.35 2.53 11.51
CA PRO A 83 -18.78 2.81 10.19
C PRO A 83 -17.27 3.05 10.23
N GLY A 84 -16.73 3.64 11.29
CA GLY A 84 -15.29 3.81 11.48
C GLY A 84 -14.55 2.49 11.64
N ARG A 85 -15.16 1.48 12.27
CA ARG A 85 -14.58 0.13 12.35
C ARG A 85 -14.47 -0.55 10.99
N VAL A 86 -15.45 -0.35 10.11
CA VAL A 86 -15.43 -0.89 8.73
C VAL A 86 -14.33 -0.20 7.92
N ILE A 87 -14.25 1.13 7.98
CA ILE A 87 -13.24 1.92 7.28
C ILE A 87 -11.83 1.57 7.76
N GLY A 88 -11.61 1.41 9.08
CA GLY A 88 -10.33 0.96 9.60
C GLY A 88 -9.96 -0.46 9.16
N GLY A 89 -10.95 -1.36 9.00
CA GLY A 89 -10.75 -2.69 8.44
C GLY A 89 -10.35 -2.65 6.96
N LEU A 90 -11.04 -1.83 6.15
CA LEU A 90 -10.74 -1.63 4.74
C LEU A 90 -9.37 -0.96 4.53
N ALA A 91 -9.06 0.07 5.31
CA ALA A 91 -7.73 0.70 5.30
C ALA A 91 -6.62 -0.33 5.52
N ARG A 92 -6.82 -1.23 6.50
CA ARG A 92 -5.86 -2.32 6.76
C ARG A 92 -5.74 -3.27 5.58
N LEU A 93 -6.86 -3.67 4.98
CA LEU A 93 -6.87 -4.56 3.81
C LEU A 93 -6.11 -3.93 2.64
N VAL A 94 -6.37 -2.65 2.35
CA VAL A 94 -5.69 -1.89 1.30
C VAL A 94 -4.19 -1.77 1.59
N SER A 95 -3.80 -1.48 2.84
CA SER A 95 -2.37 -1.44 3.23
C SER A 95 -1.68 -2.81 3.09
N VAL A 96 -2.35 -3.90 3.44
CA VAL A 96 -1.80 -5.26 3.26
C VAL A 96 -1.68 -5.60 1.79
N ALA A 97 -2.71 -5.31 0.98
CA ALA A 97 -2.67 -5.52 -0.46
C ALA A 97 -1.53 -4.74 -1.11
N TYR A 98 -1.34 -3.47 -0.71
CA TYR A 98 -0.23 -2.65 -1.14
C TYR A 98 1.12 -3.29 -0.84
N LEU A 99 1.34 -3.76 0.40
CA LEU A 99 2.60 -4.41 0.79
C LEU A 99 2.85 -5.68 -0.01
N VAL A 100 1.84 -6.52 -0.19
CA VAL A 100 1.99 -7.78 -0.94
C VAL A 100 2.34 -7.49 -2.40
N ILE A 101 1.57 -6.63 -3.08
CA ILE A 101 1.81 -6.29 -4.47
C ILE A 101 3.15 -5.57 -4.65
N GLY A 102 3.46 -4.60 -3.79
CA GLY A 102 4.70 -3.84 -3.88
C GLY A 102 5.95 -4.71 -3.64
N VAL A 103 5.91 -5.67 -2.69
CA VAL A 103 7.00 -6.64 -2.49
C VAL A 103 7.16 -7.53 -3.73
N LEU A 104 6.06 -8.07 -4.26
CA LEU A 104 6.11 -8.94 -5.44
C LEU A 104 6.68 -8.20 -6.66
N LEU A 105 6.25 -6.96 -6.90
CA LEU A 105 6.76 -6.12 -7.98
C LEU A 105 8.24 -5.79 -7.79
N ALA A 106 8.64 -5.31 -6.61
CA ALA A 106 10.02 -4.94 -6.33
C ALA A 106 10.99 -6.12 -6.47
N LEU A 107 10.62 -7.29 -5.94
CA LEU A 107 11.45 -8.50 -6.07
C LEU A 107 11.48 -9.03 -7.50
N SER A 108 10.36 -9.01 -8.22
CA SER A 108 10.31 -9.46 -9.61
C SER A 108 11.15 -8.55 -10.52
N ALA A 109 11.05 -7.24 -10.32
CA ALA A 109 11.81 -6.26 -11.07
C ALA A 109 13.32 -6.35 -10.75
N ALA A 110 13.69 -6.49 -9.47
CA ALA A 110 15.08 -6.67 -9.08
C ALA A 110 15.66 -7.98 -9.62
N ARG A 111 14.90 -9.07 -9.58
CA ARG A 111 15.34 -10.36 -10.13
C ARG A 111 15.65 -10.26 -11.63
N TYR A 112 14.83 -9.56 -12.41
CA TYR A 112 15.12 -9.32 -13.82
C TYR A 112 16.35 -8.41 -14.00
N GLY A 113 16.46 -7.35 -13.19
CA GLY A 113 17.62 -6.45 -13.20
C GLY A 113 18.95 -7.09 -12.80
N PHE A 114 18.93 -8.22 -12.10
CA PHE A 114 20.13 -9.01 -11.77
C PHE A 114 20.43 -10.13 -12.80
N ASP A 115 19.51 -10.39 -13.73
CA ASP A 115 19.61 -11.48 -14.70
C ASP A 115 20.07 -10.95 -16.07
N ASP A 116 21.35 -10.59 -16.16
CA ASP A 116 21.96 -10.06 -17.37
C ASP A 116 21.84 -11.04 -18.56
N ALA A 117 21.89 -12.34 -18.28
CA ALA A 117 21.75 -13.39 -19.30
C ALA A 117 20.35 -13.37 -19.93
N ARG A 118 19.31 -13.17 -19.10
CA ARG A 118 17.94 -13.02 -19.56
C ARG A 118 17.72 -11.72 -20.32
N GLN A 119 18.28 -10.60 -19.86
CA GLN A 119 18.22 -9.32 -20.59
C GLN A 119 18.90 -9.42 -21.96
N LEU A 120 20.06 -10.07 -22.04
CA LEU A 120 20.75 -10.31 -23.32
C LEU A 120 19.93 -11.22 -24.25
N ALA A 121 19.23 -12.22 -23.72
CA ALA A 121 18.40 -13.12 -24.51
C ALA A 121 17.09 -12.48 -25.00
N GLU A 122 16.47 -11.61 -24.20
CA GLU A 122 15.18 -10.97 -24.50
C GLU A 122 15.37 -9.66 -25.28
N GLU A 123 16.36 -8.83 -24.93
CA GLU A 123 16.54 -7.47 -25.45
C GLU A 123 17.81 -7.31 -26.32
N GLY A 124 18.72 -8.30 -26.34
CA GLY A 124 19.96 -8.25 -27.12
C GLY A 124 21.07 -7.37 -26.52
N GLN A 125 20.80 -6.72 -25.39
CA GLN A 125 21.74 -5.89 -24.62
C GLN A 125 21.34 -5.88 -23.14
N VAL A 126 22.28 -5.57 -22.25
CA VAL A 126 21.98 -5.34 -20.83
C VAL A 126 21.52 -3.89 -20.67
N PHE A 127 20.22 -3.71 -20.41
CA PHE A 127 19.63 -2.39 -20.26
C PHE A 127 19.63 -1.91 -18.80
N ILE A 128 19.58 -2.85 -17.85
CA ILE A 128 19.54 -2.57 -16.42
C ILE A 128 20.84 -3.03 -15.79
N ASP A 129 21.66 -2.05 -15.40
CA ASP A 129 22.88 -2.31 -14.65
C ASP A 129 22.54 -2.79 -13.22
N THR A 130 23.34 -3.70 -12.68
CA THR A 130 23.15 -4.29 -11.35
C THR A 130 23.07 -3.21 -10.27
N ARG A 131 23.86 -2.13 -10.40
CA ARG A 131 23.81 -0.98 -9.49
C ARG A 131 22.44 -0.29 -9.51
N ALA A 132 21.87 -0.06 -10.70
CA ALA A 132 20.56 0.54 -10.85
C ALA A 132 19.45 -0.36 -10.27
N ALA A 133 19.59 -1.67 -10.41
CA ALA A 133 18.69 -2.64 -9.78
C ALA A 133 18.73 -2.57 -8.25
N VAL A 134 19.92 -2.47 -7.65
CA VAL A 134 20.07 -2.31 -6.19
C VAL A 134 19.51 -0.96 -5.72
N GLU A 135 19.89 0.15 -6.36
CA GLU A 135 19.38 1.48 -5.98
C GLU A 135 17.85 1.52 -6.03
N ARG A 136 17.25 0.89 -7.05
CA ARG A 136 15.79 0.79 -7.18
C ARG A 136 15.15 -0.09 -6.13
N LEU A 137 15.73 -1.25 -5.83
CA LEU A 137 15.25 -2.16 -4.79
C LEU A 137 15.30 -1.50 -3.40
N VAL A 138 16.34 -0.71 -3.12
CA VAL A 138 16.45 0.04 -1.85
C VAL A 138 15.36 1.10 -1.74
N LEU A 139 15.11 1.88 -2.79
CA LEU A 139 14.06 2.91 -2.80
C LEU A 139 12.66 2.30 -2.60
N ASP A 140 12.34 1.21 -3.30
CA ASP A 140 11.08 0.50 -3.13
C ASP A 140 10.98 -0.08 -1.71
N GLY A 141 12.09 -0.62 -1.20
CA GLY A 141 12.21 -1.13 0.17
C GLY A 141 11.89 -0.07 1.23
N VAL A 142 12.31 1.19 1.05
CA VAL A 142 12.00 2.28 1.97
C VAL A 142 10.49 2.53 2.04
N TRP A 143 9.81 2.59 0.89
CA TRP A 143 8.36 2.79 0.84
C TRP A 143 7.59 1.63 1.49
N LEU A 144 8.01 0.40 1.22
CA LEU A 144 7.45 -0.80 1.84
C LEU A 144 7.67 -0.82 3.36
N ALA A 145 8.85 -0.40 3.82
CA ALA A 145 9.15 -0.28 5.24
C ALA A 145 8.26 0.77 5.92
N LEU A 146 8.08 1.95 5.30
CA LEU A 146 7.19 3.00 5.82
C LEU A 146 5.74 2.51 5.91
N ALA A 147 5.23 1.84 4.89
CA ALA A 147 3.89 1.26 4.89
C ALA A 147 3.75 0.16 5.97
N GLY A 148 4.76 -0.70 6.13
CA GLY A 148 4.79 -1.74 7.16
C GLY A 148 4.81 -1.17 8.58
N ILE A 149 5.60 -0.13 8.82
CA ILE A 149 5.65 0.60 10.09
C ILE A 149 4.29 1.23 10.41
N GLY A 150 3.69 1.93 9.44
CA GLY A 150 2.36 2.52 9.58
C GLY A 150 1.28 1.48 9.95
N LEU A 151 1.31 0.34 9.28
CA LEU A 151 0.43 -0.80 9.57
C LEU A 151 0.66 -1.36 10.99
N ALA A 152 1.91 -1.52 11.41
CA ALA A 152 2.24 -2.04 12.74
C ALA A 152 1.74 -1.11 13.87
N PHE A 153 1.90 0.21 13.71
CA PHE A 153 1.35 1.18 14.65
C PHE A 153 -0.18 1.15 14.70
N ALA A 154 -0.85 1.05 13.55
CA ALA A 154 -2.31 0.95 13.49
C ALA A 154 -2.84 -0.32 14.20
N VAL A 155 -2.12 -1.44 14.11
CA VAL A 155 -2.46 -2.68 14.83
C VAL A 155 -2.24 -2.53 16.34
N LYS A 156 -1.14 -1.90 16.75
CA LYS A 156 -0.75 -1.76 18.17
C LYS A 156 -1.60 -0.74 18.94
N ALA A 157 -2.27 0.20 18.26
CA ALA A 157 -3.18 1.16 18.90
C ALA A 157 -4.51 0.54 19.39
N ARG A 158 -4.94 -0.60 18.81
CA ARG A 158 -6.22 -1.27 19.13
C ARG A 158 -6.39 -1.83 20.56
N PRO A 159 -5.38 -2.43 21.22
CA PRO A 159 -5.58 -2.97 22.57
C PRO A 159 -5.94 -1.91 23.61
N ARG A 160 -5.61 -0.63 23.38
CA ARG A 160 -5.85 0.44 24.36
C ARG A 160 -7.34 0.83 24.48
N GLU A 161 -8.11 0.79 23.39
CA GLU A 161 -9.56 1.07 23.43
C GLU A 161 -10.38 -0.04 24.09
N ARG A 162 -9.88 -1.29 24.07
CA ARG A 162 -10.58 -2.44 24.67
C ARG A 162 -10.44 -2.50 26.19
N ASN A 163 -9.35 -1.94 26.74
CA ASN A 163 -9.11 -1.94 28.18
C ASN A 163 -9.80 -0.78 28.91
N SER A 164 -9.92 0.42 28.31
CA SER A 164 -10.64 1.53 28.95
C SER A 164 -12.14 1.29 29.07
N THR A 165 -12.74 0.48 28.18
CA THR A 165 -14.14 0.03 28.33
C THR A 165 -14.30 -1.10 29.33
N ALA A 166 -13.27 -1.92 29.56
CA ALA A 166 -13.30 -2.98 30.58
C ALA A 166 -13.15 -2.43 32.01
N GLU A 167 -12.43 -1.32 32.21
CA GLU A 167 -12.35 -0.64 33.51
C GLU A 167 -13.64 0.11 33.86
N ALA A 168 -14.29 0.75 32.89
CA ALA A 168 -15.59 1.42 33.09
C ALA A 168 -16.72 0.45 33.45
N VAL A 169 -16.65 -0.83 33.02
CA VAL A 169 -17.62 -1.87 33.39
C VAL A 169 -17.36 -2.45 34.79
N LYS A 170 -16.14 -2.33 35.33
CA LYS A 170 -15.82 -2.78 36.69
C LYS A 170 -16.21 -1.77 37.78
N GLN A 171 -16.39 -0.50 37.44
CA GLN A 171 -16.95 0.51 38.33
C GLN A 171 -18.48 0.49 38.23
N GLY A 172 -19.11 -0.49 38.91
CA GLY A 172 -20.57 -0.53 39.08
C GLY A 172 -21.10 0.76 39.74
N PRO A 173 -22.41 1.04 39.63
CA PRO A 173 -22.99 2.29 40.13
C PRO A 173 -22.73 2.44 41.63
N PRO A 174 -22.55 3.69 42.14
CA PRO A 174 -22.39 3.93 43.57
C PRO A 174 -23.61 3.33 44.29
N GLN A 175 -23.34 2.42 45.22
CA GLN A 175 -24.37 1.94 46.13
C GLN A 175 -24.82 3.15 46.96
N ALA A 176 -26.12 3.41 46.92
CA ALA A 176 -26.80 4.49 47.62
C ALA A 176 -26.69 4.35 49.15
#